data_AF-A0A1E1WK12-F1
#
_entry.id   AF-A0A1E1WK12-F1
#
_cell.length_a   1.000
_cell.length_b   1.000
_cell.length_c   1.000
_cell.angle_alpha   90.00
_cell.angle_beta   90.00
_cell.angle_gamma   90.00
#
_symmetry.space_group_name_H-M   'P 1'
#
loop_
_entity.id
_entity.type
_entity.pdbx_description
1 polymer ?
#
loop_
_entity_poly.entity_id
_entity_poly.type
_entity_poly.pdbx_seq_one_letter_code
_entity_poly.pdbx_strand_id
1 'polypeptide(L)'
;LESTQRTHALWPCTNSPQPLHYTATASHYISAAYYGVRGGQRFVVTGGSDQRVRYWDLEHPDDSYVLLHAPHDPLKYNPQALKYRSRIIDGTTVIQECCKLNPTEPVAILDENVYRAVESRSFCHTAPLTDVCMVDAAACYLVTSSADGVINVWK
;
A
#
# COMPACT_ATOMS: atom_id res chain seq x y z
N LEU A 1 11.94 -17.11 18.31
CA LEU A 1 12.44 -17.03 16.92
C LEU A 1 13.49 -18.12 16.77
N GLU A 2 13.18 -19.20 16.04
CA GLU A 2 14.06 -20.37 15.88
C GLU A 2 15.25 -20.12 14.92
N SER A 3 15.19 -19.08 14.10
CA SER A 3 16.32 -18.58 13.32
C SER A 3 16.26 -17.06 13.22
N THR A 4 17.41 -16.41 13.05
CA THR A 4 17.52 -14.99 12.70
C THR A 4 17.41 -14.75 11.19
N GLN A 5 16.95 -15.75 10.43
CA GLN A 5 16.82 -15.64 8.99
C GLN A 5 15.53 -14.93 8.61
N ARG A 6 15.66 -13.92 7.76
CA ARG A 6 14.51 -13.25 7.15
C ARG A 6 13.85 -14.18 6.13
N THR A 7 12.61 -14.57 6.40
CA THR A 7 11.84 -15.42 5.46
C THR A 7 11.11 -14.62 4.40
N HIS A 8 10.63 -13.42 4.75
CA HIS A 8 9.75 -12.61 3.90
C HIS A 8 10.17 -11.14 3.95
N ALA A 9 9.95 -10.42 2.85
CA ALA A 9 10.02 -8.97 2.78
C ALA A 9 8.90 -8.41 1.89
N LEU A 10 8.16 -7.42 2.40
CA LEU A 10 7.15 -6.68 1.64
C LEU A 10 7.79 -5.40 1.11
N TRP A 11 7.77 -5.19 -0.19
CA TRP A 11 8.54 -4.14 -0.86
C TRP A 11 7.61 -3.17 -1.61
N PRO A 12 7.22 -2.04 -1.00
CA PRO A 12 6.25 -1.09 -1.56
C PRO A 12 6.80 -0.23 -2.72
N CYS A 13 8.06 -0.42 -3.11
CA CYS A 13 8.73 0.41 -4.10
C CYS A 13 8.53 -0.13 -5.52
N THR A 14 8.03 0.75 -6.39
CA THR A 14 7.50 0.42 -7.71
C THR A 14 8.52 0.08 -8.78
N ASN A 15 9.73 0.66 -8.77
CA ASN A 15 10.65 0.55 -9.92
C ASN A 15 12.16 0.64 -9.61
N SER A 16 12.59 1.26 -8.51
CA SER A 16 14.02 1.35 -8.14
C SER A 16 14.20 1.89 -6.71
N PRO A 17 15.15 1.38 -5.89
CA PRO A 17 16.16 0.34 -6.20
C PRO A 17 15.59 -1.08 -6.21
N GLN A 18 16.39 -2.04 -6.70
CA GLN A 18 16.02 -3.46 -6.63
C GLN A 18 15.73 -3.87 -5.18
N PRO A 19 14.72 -4.73 -4.94
CA PRO A 19 14.44 -5.23 -3.60
C PRO A 19 15.67 -5.81 -2.89
N LEU A 20 15.74 -5.54 -1.60
CA LEU A 20 16.84 -5.92 -0.70
C LEU A 20 18.19 -5.22 -1.00
N HIS A 21 18.19 -4.20 -1.85
CA HIS A 21 19.36 -3.36 -2.11
C HIS A 21 19.23 -2.01 -1.36
N TYR A 22 20.04 -1.82 -0.32
CA TYR A 22 19.90 -0.71 0.64
C TYR A 22 20.90 0.44 0.43
N THR A 23 21.50 0.54 -0.76
CA THR A 23 22.55 1.55 -1.02
C THR A 23 21.99 2.97 -1.21
N ALA A 24 20.72 3.10 -1.61
CA ALA A 24 20.05 4.37 -1.75
C ALA A 24 19.12 4.62 -0.57
N THR A 25 19.00 5.87 -0.14
CA THR A 25 18.01 6.29 0.86
C THR A 25 16.61 6.06 0.31
N ALA A 26 15.75 5.39 1.09
CA ALA A 26 14.35 5.22 0.70
C ALA A 26 13.64 6.58 0.67
N SER A 27 12.89 6.86 -0.40
CA SER A 27 12.08 8.09 -0.51
C SER A 27 10.89 8.10 0.44
N HIS A 28 10.46 6.92 0.89
CA HIS A 28 9.33 6.74 1.78
C HIS A 28 9.64 5.70 2.85
N TYR A 29 9.01 5.85 4.01
CA TYR A 29 9.06 4.90 5.12
C TYR A 29 7.70 4.29 5.39
N ILE A 30 7.70 3.08 5.95
CA ILE A 30 6.53 2.42 6.50
C ILE A 30 6.55 2.61 8.01
N SER A 31 5.45 3.11 8.56
CA SER A 31 5.29 3.45 9.98
C SER A 31 4.16 2.65 10.64
N ALA A 32 3.29 2.04 9.84
CA ALA A 32 2.13 1.31 10.31
C ALA A 32 2.07 -0.07 9.64
N ALA A 33 1.84 -1.12 10.44
CA ALA A 33 1.63 -2.47 9.95
C ALA A 33 0.67 -3.24 10.86
N TYR A 34 -0.30 -3.92 10.26
CA TYR A 34 -1.23 -4.82 10.94
C TYR A 34 -1.24 -6.17 10.24
N TYR A 35 -1.16 -7.25 11.02
CA TYR A 35 -1.32 -8.62 10.52
C TYR A 35 -2.70 -9.15 10.88
N GLY A 36 -3.36 -9.81 9.93
CA GLY A 36 -4.66 -10.42 10.14
C GLY A 36 -4.80 -11.78 9.45
N VAL A 37 -5.83 -12.51 9.89
CA VAL A 37 -6.27 -13.75 9.26
C VAL A 37 -7.76 -13.66 9.02
N ARG A 38 -8.20 -13.87 7.77
CA ARG A 38 -9.63 -13.85 7.41
C ARG A 38 -9.95 -15.08 6.57
N GLY A 39 -10.86 -15.92 7.06
CA GLY A 39 -11.21 -17.16 6.36
C GLY A 39 -10.04 -18.12 6.13
N GLY A 40 -9.03 -18.10 7.02
CA GLY A 40 -7.79 -18.88 6.90
C GLY A 40 -6.68 -18.19 6.08
N GLN A 41 -7.01 -17.16 5.30
CA GLN A 41 -6.05 -16.41 4.50
C GLN A 41 -5.31 -15.38 5.34
N ARG A 42 -3.98 -15.38 5.27
CA ARG A 42 -3.11 -14.47 6.02
C ARG A 42 -2.76 -13.26 5.19
N PHE A 43 -2.91 -12.09 5.80
CA PHE A 43 -2.65 -10.82 5.14
C PHE A 43 -1.92 -9.85 6.06
N VAL A 44 -1.32 -8.84 5.44
CA VAL A 44 -0.76 -7.69 6.13
C VAL A 44 -1.37 -6.43 5.54
N VAL A 45 -1.72 -5.47 6.37
CA VAL A 45 -2.03 -4.10 5.95
C VAL A 45 -0.89 -3.19 6.37
N THR A 46 -0.41 -2.34 5.47
CA THR A 46 0.66 -1.38 5.79
C THR A 46 0.30 0.04 5.38
N GLY A 47 0.85 1.01 6.11
CA GLY A 47 0.75 2.44 5.79
C GLY A 47 2.06 3.18 6.11
N GLY A 48 2.28 4.30 5.43
CA GLY A 48 3.53 5.05 5.56
C GLY A 48 3.48 6.49 5.07
N SER A 49 4.67 7.03 4.81
CA SER A 49 4.86 8.42 4.38
C SER A 49 4.39 8.72 2.96
N ASP A 50 4.16 7.69 2.16
CA ASP A 50 3.59 7.80 0.82
C ASP A 50 2.05 7.91 0.83
N GLN A 51 1.45 7.97 2.02
CA GLN A 51 0.01 8.22 2.23
C GLN A 51 -0.90 7.14 1.63
N ARG A 52 -0.34 5.98 1.28
CA ARG A 52 -1.09 4.82 0.79
C ARG A 52 -1.35 3.83 1.90
N VAL A 53 -2.50 3.15 1.81
CA VAL A 53 -2.77 1.91 2.56
C VAL A 53 -2.67 0.75 1.59
N ARG A 54 -1.89 -0.27 1.94
CA ARG A 54 -1.70 -1.46 1.11
C ARG A 54 -2.21 -2.70 1.81
N TYR A 55 -2.91 -3.54 1.08
CA TYR A 55 -3.23 -4.90 1.46
C TYR A 55 -2.23 -5.83 0.77
N TRP A 56 -1.56 -6.66 1.56
CA TRP A 56 -0.62 -7.67 1.11
C TRP A 56 -1.20 -9.03 1.37
N ASP A 57 -1.44 -9.76 0.30
CA ASP A 57 -1.76 -11.18 0.40
C ASP A 57 -0.46 -11.99 0.45
N LEU A 58 -0.27 -12.74 1.54
CA LEU A 58 0.96 -13.50 1.73
C LEU A 58 0.95 -14.84 0.99
N GLU A 59 -0.23 -15.34 0.61
CA GLU A 59 -0.41 -16.64 -0.04
C GLU A 59 -0.59 -16.49 -1.54
N HIS A 60 -1.30 -15.44 -1.97
CA HIS A 60 -1.53 -15.10 -3.37
C HIS A 60 -1.04 -13.67 -3.66
N PRO A 61 0.27 -13.42 -3.76
CA PRO A 61 0.83 -12.08 -3.91
C PRO A 61 0.20 -11.21 -5.00
N ASP A 62 -0.25 -11.80 -6.11
CA ASP A 62 -0.92 -11.11 -7.21
C ASP A 62 -2.31 -10.54 -6.83
N ASP A 63 -2.93 -11.03 -5.74
CA ASP A 63 -4.17 -10.53 -5.15
C ASP A 63 -3.93 -9.38 -4.15
N SER A 64 -2.68 -8.94 -3.97
CA SER A 64 -2.36 -7.74 -3.19
C SER A 64 -2.79 -6.47 -3.95
N TYR A 65 -3.14 -5.40 -3.22
CA TYR A 65 -3.62 -4.15 -3.83
C TYR A 65 -3.43 -2.93 -2.91
N VAL A 66 -3.49 -1.74 -3.51
CA VAL A 66 -3.59 -0.49 -2.76
C VAL A 66 -5.05 -0.31 -2.35
N LEU A 67 -5.31 -0.34 -1.05
CA LEU A 67 -6.65 -0.17 -0.46
C LEU A 67 -7.07 1.31 -0.47
N LEU A 68 -6.12 2.21 -0.19
CA LEU A 68 -6.31 3.66 -0.27
C LEU A 68 -5.12 4.32 -0.96
N HIS A 69 -5.43 5.17 -1.93
CA HIS A 69 -4.46 5.95 -2.68
C HIS A 69 -4.18 7.30 -2.02
N ALA A 70 -2.97 7.83 -2.26
CA ALA A 70 -2.64 9.20 -1.89
C ALA A 70 -3.51 10.23 -2.66
N PRO A 71 -3.66 11.48 -2.17
CA PRO A 71 -4.55 12.48 -2.77
C PRO A 71 -4.33 12.73 -4.28
N HIS A 72 -3.07 12.69 -4.73
CA HIS A 72 -2.67 12.92 -6.13
C HIS A 72 -1.96 11.72 -6.73
N ASP A 73 -2.38 10.52 -6.35
CA ASP A 73 -1.75 9.29 -6.81
C ASP A 73 -2.03 9.04 -8.31
N PRO A 74 -1.01 9.04 -9.19
CA PRO A 74 -1.20 8.79 -10.62
C PRO A 74 -1.77 7.39 -10.90
N LEU A 75 -1.62 6.44 -9.98
CA LEU A 75 -2.13 5.08 -10.11
C LEU A 75 -3.63 4.98 -9.82
N LYS A 76 -4.23 5.98 -9.17
CA LYS A 76 -5.65 5.96 -8.81
C LYS A 76 -6.57 5.79 -10.03
N TYR A 77 -6.19 6.38 -11.16
CA TYR A 77 -6.96 6.33 -12.40
C TYR A 77 -6.51 5.21 -13.35
N ASN A 78 -5.44 4.49 -13.02
CA ASN A 78 -4.96 3.34 -13.78
C ASN A 78 -4.56 2.20 -12.84
N PRO A 79 -5.53 1.57 -12.16
CA PRO A 79 -5.24 0.52 -11.16
C PRO A 79 -4.55 -0.70 -11.77
N GLN A 80 -4.76 -0.98 -13.05
CA GLN A 80 -4.13 -2.09 -13.78
C GLN A 80 -2.64 -1.89 -14.03
N ALA A 81 -2.14 -0.67 -13.89
CA ALA A 81 -0.72 -0.38 -14.02
C ALA A 81 0.09 -0.83 -12.79
N LEU A 82 -0.56 -1.03 -11.64
CA LEU A 82 0.08 -1.59 -10.46
C LEU A 82 -0.12 -3.11 -10.44
N LYS A 83 0.96 -3.85 -10.20
CA LYS A 83 0.91 -5.28 -9.95
C LYS A 83 1.79 -5.63 -8.77
N TYR A 84 1.44 -6.67 -8.07
CA TYR A 84 2.30 -7.26 -7.05
C TYR A 84 2.93 -8.52 -7.62
N ARG A 85 4.17 -8.80 -7.24
CA ARG A 85 4.91 -9.98 -7.71
C ARG A 85 5.74 -10.56 -6.58
N SER A 86 5.83 -11.88 -6.54
CA SER A 86 6.72 -12.58 -5.61
C SER A 86 7.93 -13.18 -6.31
N ARG A 87 9.09 -13.09 -5.66
CA ARG A 87 10.33 -13.75 -6.08
C ARG A 87 11.23 -14.04 -4.88
N ILE A 88 12.03 -15.10 -4.97
CA ILE A 88 13.05 -15.39 -3.96
C ILE A 88 14.34 -14.64 -4.32
N ILE A 89 14.90 -13.91 -3.36
CA ILE A 89 16.18 -13.22 -3.46
C ILE A 89 16.98 -13.57 -2.20
N ASP A 90 18.17 -14.16 -2.36
CA ASP A 90 19.04 -14.56 -1.26
C ASP A 90 18.31 -15.35 -0.14
N GLY A 91 17.41 -16.26 -0.55
CA GLY A 91 16.62 -17.09 0.37
C GLY A 91 15.44 -16.37 1.06
N THR A 92 15.23 -15.08 0.78
CA THR A 92 14.05 -14.33 1.26
C THR A 92 12.97 -14.29 0.17
N THR A 93 11.73 -14.64 0.51
CA THR A 93 10.56 -14.40 -0.35
C THR A 93 10.23 -12.90 -0.34
N VAL A 94 10.37 -12.23 -1.48
CA VAL A 94 10.07 -10.81 -1.63
C VAL A 94 8.79 -10.61 -2.40
N ILE A 95 7.78 -10.00 -1.78
CA ILE A 95 6.56 -9.54 -2.43
C ILE A 95 6.74 -8.06 -2.74
N GLN A 96 6.76 -7.70 -4.01
CA GLN A 96 7.06 -6.36 -4.48
C GLN A 96 5.87 -5.73 -5.20
N GLU A 97 5.59 -4.46 -4.89
CA GLU A 97 4.75 -3.57 -5.70
C GLU A 97 5.53 -3.16 -6.96
N CYS A 98 4.98 -3.38 -8.15
CA CYS A 98 5.60 -3.08 -9.44
C CYS A 98 4.66 -2.18 -10.26
N CYS A 99 5.18 -1.07 -10.78
CA CYS A 99 4.41 -0.15 -11.62
C CYS A 99 4.82 -0.26 -13.08
N LYS A 100 3.84 -0.47 -13.97
CA LYS A 100 4.04 -0.52 -15.43
C LYS A 100 3.95 0.83 -16.12
N LEU A 101 3.60 1.92 -15.41
CA LEU A 101 3.59 3.25 -16.01
C LEU A 101 5.01 3.67 -16.34
N ASN A 102 5.22 4.15 -17.57
CA ASN A 102 6.43 4.87 -17.92
C ASN A 102 6.40 6.23 -17.18
N PRO A 103 7.42 6.57 -16.37
CA PRO A 103 7.48 7.86 -15.68
C PRO A 103 7.43 9.08 -16.61
N THR A 104 7.70 8.87 -17.90
CA THR A 104 7.79 9.89 -18.95
C THR A 104 6.51 10.08 -19.75
N GLU A 105 5.51 9.20 -19.62
CA GLU A 105 4.23 9.40 -20.30
C GLU A 105 3.35 10.36 -19.49
N PRO A 106 2.83 11.45 -20.09
CA PRO A 106 1.92 12.32 -19.39
C PRO A 106 0.69 11.52 -18.96
N VAL A 107 0.39 11.55 -17.65
CA VAL A 107 -0.87 11.03 -17.13
C VAL A 107 -1.98 11.80 -17.84
N ALA A 108 -2.82 11.10 -18.60
CA ALA A 108 -3.99 11.71 -19.20
C ALA A 108 -4.86 12.24 -18.05
N ILE A 109 -4.82 13.56 -17.83
CA ILE A 109 -5.72 14.24 -16.92
C ILE A 109 -7.08 14.08 -17.55
N LEU A 110 -7.86 13.12 -17.06
CA LEU A 110 -9.27 13.05 -17.41
C LEU A 110 -9.87 14.34 -16.87
N ASP A 111 -10.33 15.22 -17.76
CA ASP A 111 -10.93 16.52 -17.40
C ASP A 111 -11.81 16.35 -16.17
N GLU A 112 -11.41 16.99 -15.07
CA GLU A 112 -12.22 17.08 -13.88
C GLU A 112 -13.46 17.89 -14.26
N ASN A 113 -14.52 17.19 -14.69
CA ASN A 113 -15.84 17.77 -14.72
C ASN A 113 -16.10 18.29 -13.31
N VAL A 114 -16.06 19.61 -13.15
CA VAL A 114 -16.22 20.37 -11.90
C VAL A 114 -17.46 19.92 -11.11
N TYR A 115 -18.44 19.32 -11.79
CA TYR A 115 -19.65 18.72 -11.20
C TYR A 115 -19.42 17.38 -10.48
N ARG A 116 -18.45 16.54 -10.87
CA ARG A 116 -18.11 15.29 -10.15
C ARG A 116 -17.28 15.51 -8.89
N ALA A 117 -16.53 16.62 -8.82
CA ALA A 117 -15.70 16.95 -7.66
C ALA A 117 -16.53 17.26 -6.40
N VAL A 118 -17.79 17.68 -6.56
CA VAL A 118 -18.68 18.01 -5.43
C VAL A 118 -19.26 16.74 -4.76
N GLU A 119 -19.39 15.63 -5.49
CA GLU A 119 -20.00 14.38 -4.99
C GLU A 119 -18.99 13.28 -4.63
N SER A 120 -17.79 13.29 -5.23
CA SER A 120 -16.71 12.37 -4.86
C SER A 120 -15.83 12.99 -3.77
N ARG A 121 -16.24 12.89 -2.50
CA ARG A 121 -15.27 13.00 -1.40
C ARG A 121 -14.35 11.78 -1.48
N SER A 122 -13.26 11.91 -2.21
CA SER A 122 -12.20 10.90 -2.19
C SER A 122 -11.53 10.96 -0.82
N PHE A 123 -11.81 9.97 0.02
CA PHE A 123 -11.21 9.86 1.34
C PHE A 123 -9.78 9.35 1.20
N CYS A 124 -8.82 10.15 1.65
CA CYS A 124 -7.40 9.84 1.66
C CYS A 124 -6.76 10.54 2.86
N HIS A 125 -5.60 10.04 3.30
CA HIS A 125 -4.76 10.74 4.27
C HIS A 125 -3.95 11.81 3.54
N THR A 126 -3.75 12.96 4.18
CA THR A 126 -2.98 14.09 3.59
C THR A 126 -1.56 14.20 4.15
N ALA A 127 -1.27 13.40 5.17
CA ALA A 127 0.05 13.26 5.78
C ALA A 127 0.38 11.76 6.03
N PRO A 128 1.64 11.44 6.40
CA PRO A 128 2.06 10.07 6.68
C PRO A 128 1.13 9.34 7.64
N LEU A 129 0.83 8.07 7.33
CA LEU A 129 0.09 7.22 8.25
C LEU A 129 0.94 6.92 9.47
N THR A 130 0.35 7.04 10.66
CA THR A 130 1.04 6.81 11.92
C THR A 130 0.73 5.44 12.52
N ASP A 131 -0.45 4.91 12.26
CA ASP A 131 -0.86 3.59 12.76
C ASP A 131 -2.00 2.98 11.92
N VAL A 132 -2.15 1.66 12.02
CA VAL A 132 -3.23 0.89 11.41
C VAL A 132 -3.65 -0.26 12.32
N CYS A 133 -4.95 -0.44 12.52
CA CYS A 133 -5.49 -1.59 13.22
C CYS A 133 -6.83 -2.04 12.63
N MET A 134 -7.24 -3.26 12.98
CA MET A 134 -8.60 -3.73 12.71
C MET A 134 -9.37 -3.77 14.03
N VAL A 135 -10.61 -3.28 13.99
CA VAL A 135 -11.56 -3.37 15.09
C VAL A 135 -12.59 -4.43 14.72
N ASP A 136 -12.58 -5.55 15.43
CA ASP A 136 -13.57 -6.61 15.27
C ASP A 136 -14.71 -6.39 16.27
N ALA A 137 -15.84 -5.90 15.79
CA ALA A 137 -17.06 -5.66 16.57
C ALA A 137 -18.24 -6.41 15.90
N ALA A 138 -19.43 -5.83 15.86
CA ALA A 138 -20.54 -6.39 15.07
C ALA A 138 -20.26 -6.38 13.55
N ALA A 139 -19.34 -5.52 13.11
CA ALA A 139 -18.73 -5.53 11.79
C ALA A 139 -17.23 -5.29 11.95
N CYS A 140 -16.44 -5.77 10.98
CA CYS A 140 -14.99 -5.59 10.97
C CYS A 140 -14.67 -4.23 10.32
N TYR A 141 -13.95 -3.37 11.03
CA TYR A 141 -13.53 -2.06 10.53
C TYR A 141 -12.01 -1.97 10.47
N LEU A 142 -11.50 -1.37 9.39
CA LEU A 142 -10.11 -0.91 9.33
C LEU A 142 -10.06 0.50 9.94
N VAL A 143 -9.08 0.75 10.80
CA VAL A 143 -8.84 2.08 11.39
C VAL A 143 -7.43 2.51 11.05
N THR A 144 -7.28 3.71 10.51
CA THR A 144 -5.98 4.29 10.16
C THR A 144 -5.85 5.70 10.74
N SER A 145 -4.69 6.00 11.33
CA SER A 145 -4.35 7.33 11.84
C SER A 145 -3.28 7.99 10.98
N SER A 146 -3.28 9.32 10.92
CA SER A 146 -2.28 10.09 10.18
C SER A 146 -1.76 11.28 11.00
N ALA A 147 -0.55 11.72 10.64
CA ALA A 147 0.10 12.90 11.18
C ALA A 147 -0.64 14.22 10.88
N ASP A 148 -1.67 14.20 10.03
CA ASP A 148 -2.56 15.36 9.80
C ASP A 148 -3.60 15.53 10.93
N GLY A 149 -3.61 14.63 11.91
CA GLY A 149 -4.53 14.66 13.05
C GLY A 149 -5.86 13.95 12.79
N VAL A 150 -6.02 13.27 11.65
CA VAL A 150 -7.25 12.55 11.29
C VAL A 150 -7.12 11.05 11.57
N ILE A 151 -8.19 10.50 12.16
CA ILE A 151 -8.41 9.06 12.24
C ILE A 151 -9.56 8.72 11.29
N ASN A 152 -9.28 7.84 10.33
CA ASN A 152 -10.29 7.35 9.40
C ASN A 152 -10.70 5.92 9.76
N VAL A 153 -12.01 5.65 9.67
CA VAL A 153 -12.62 4.34 9.94
C VAL A 153 -13.31 3.85 8.67
N TRP A 154 -12.96 2.64 8.23
CA TRP A 154 -13.37 2.06 6.95
C TRP A 154 -14.14 0.76 7.19
N LYS A 155 -15.21 0.56 6.41
CA LYS A 155 -16.06 -0.64 6.44
C LYS A 155 -15.90 -1.43 5.15
#